data_AF-A0A1J6KIZ4-F1
#
_entry.id   AF-A0A1J6KIZ4-F1
#
_cell.length_a   1.000
_cell.length_b   1.000
_cell.length_c   1.000
_cell.angle_alpha   90.00
_cell.angle_beta   90.00
_cell.angle_gamma   90.00
#
_symmetry.space_group_name_H-M   'P 1'
#
loop_
_entity.id
_entity.type
_entity.pdbx_description
1 polymer ?
#
loop_
_entity_poly.entity_id
_entity_poly.type
_entity_poly.pdbx_seq_one_letter_code
_entity_poly.pdbx_strand_id
1 'polypeptide(L)'
;MTYQVITVAKVGKISYKLDMPSYLKIYPVLHASMIKSYHEDKDDPSRGQSSRAPMTIITSHDREIEAIMDYQARRKQGQKAIAMFLVHWKGKSPEEATWERYEDLWQFKDKIREFIQ
;
A
#
# COMPACT_ATOMS: atom_id res chain seq x y z
N MET A 1 10.73 -1.40 -15.52
CA MET A 1 11.22 -2.09 -14.30
C MET A 1 10.69 -3.52 -14.35
N THR A 2 11.55 -4.49 -14.66
CA THR A 2 11.18 -5.91 -14.75
C THR A 2 11.27 -6.51 -13.35
N TYR A 3 10.19 -7.05 -12.81
CA TYR A 3 10.23 -7.77 -11.53
C TYR A 3 10.86 -9.15 -11.77
N GLN A 4 12.18 -9.24 -11.73
CA GLN A 4 12.88 -10.52 -11.64
C GLN A 4 12.84 -10.96 -10.18
N VAL A 5 11.98 -11.93 -9.87
CA VAL A 5 11.93 -12.51 -8.53
C VAL A 5 13.06 -13.54 -8.41
N ILE A 6 14.04 -13.26 -7.57
CA ILE A 6 15.20 -14.13 -7.36
C ILE A 6 14.83 -15.24 -6.38
N THR A 7 15.34 -16.45 -6.62
CA THR A 7 15.19 -17.57 -5.67
C THR A 7 16.23 -17.43 -4.55
N VAL A 8 15.78 -17.34 -3.31
CA VAL A 8 16.65 -17.13 -2.14
C VAL A 8 17.13 -18.46 -1.57
N ALA A 9 16.23 -19.43 -1.43
CA ALA A 9 16.56 -20.72 -0.83
C ALA A 9 15.59 -21.83 -1.24
N LYS A 10 16.06 -23.08 -1.25
CA LYS A 10 15.22 -24.27 -1.34
C LYS A 10 14.78 -24.66 0.08
N VAL A 11 13.48 -24.65 0.35
CA VAL A 11 12.90 -24.88 1.70
C VAL A 11 12.33 -26.30 1.85
N GLY A 12 12.17 -27.04 0.75
CA GLY A 12 11.72 -28.42 0.77
C GLY A 12 12.08 -29.17 -0.51
N LYS A 13 11.63 -30.42 -0.66
CA LYS A 13 11.94 -31.25 -1.84
C LYS A 13 11.58 -30.56 -3.15
N ILE A 14 10.45 -29.84 -3.15
CA ILE A 14 9.80 -29.21 -4.31
C ILE A 14 9.32 -27.78 -4.01
N SER A 15 9.86 -27.13 -2.99
CA SER A 15 9.43 -25.77 -2.57
C SER A 15 10.61 -24.81 -2.48
N TYR A 16 10.42 -23.62 -3.02
CA TYR A 16 11.43 -22.56 -3.08
C TYR A 16 10.92 -21.29 -2.41
N LYS A 17 11.78 -20.66 -1.61
CA LYS A 17 11.56 -19.32 -1.07
C LYS A 17 12.07 -18.28 -2.07
N LEU A 18 11.20 -17.35 -2.39
CA LEU A 18 11.42 -16.26 -3.32
C LEU A 18 11.71 -14.96 -2.57
N ASP A 19 12.54 -14.11 -3.16
CA ASP A 19 12.77 -12.74 -2.69
C ASP A 19 11.60 -11.86 -3.13
N MET A 20 10.48 -11.99 -2.41
CA MET A 20 9.27 -11.25 -2.74
C MET A 20 9.34 -9.84 -2.17
N PRO A 21 8.95 -8.82 -2.94
CA PRO A 21 8.81 -7.48 -2.41
C PRO A 21 7.90 -7.46 -1.18
N SER A 22 8.30 -6.73 -0.14
CA SER A 22 7.60 -6.68 1.15
C SER A 22 6.15 -6.21 1.08
N TYR A 23 5.78 -5.49 0.02
CA TYR A 23 4.41 -5.04 -0.23
C TYR A 23 3.49 -6.15 -0.77
N LEU A 24 4.03 -7.24 -1.32
CA LEU A 24 3.23 -8.40 -1.71
C LEU A 24 2.97 -9.23 -0.46
N LYS A 25 1.74 -9.15 0.07
CA LYS A 25 1.26 -9.96 1.21
C LYS A 25 0.97 -11.42 0.81
N ILE A 26 1.83 -12.02 -0.01
CA ILE A 26 1.75 -13.40 -0.46
C ILE A 26 2.86 -14.18 0.24
N TYR A 27 2.60 -15.44 0.60
CA TYR A 27 3.62 -16.29 1.19
C TYR A 27 4.81 -16.46 0.24
N PRO A 28 6.05 -16.20 0.69
CA PRO A 28 7.24 -16.20 -0.17
C PRO A 28 7.67 -17.60 -0.60
N VAL A 29 7.01 -18.66 -0.14
CA VAL A 29 7.34 -20.05 -0.47
C VAL A 29 6.36 -20.57 -1.51
N LEU A 30 6.85 -20.87 -2.71
CA LEU A 30 6.07 -21.43 -3.80
C LEU A 30 6.55 -22.84 -4.16
N HIS A 31 5.61 -23.66 -4.63
CA HIS A 31 5.91 -24.97 -5.20
C HIS A 31 6.62 -24.82 -6.55
N ALA A 32 7.55 -25.73 -6.86
CA ALA A 32 8.38 -25.70 -8.06
C ALA A 32 7.57 -25.61 -9.37
N SER A 33 6.39 -26.24 -9.41
CA SER A 33 5.51 -26.19 -10.60
C SER A 33 4.89 -24.82 -10.87
N MET A 34 4.87 -23.93 -9.87
CA MET A 34 4.31 -22.58 -10.00
C MET A 34 5.35 -21.54 -10.45
N ILE A 35 6.64 -21.93 -10.51
CA ILE A 35 7.73 -21.05 -10.91
C ILE A 35 8.22 -21.51 -12.29
N LYS A 36 8.37 -20.57 -13.23
CA LYS A 36 9.02 -20.81 -14.51
C LYS A 36 10.28 -19.97 -14.59
N SER A 37 11.37 -20.58 -15.05
CA SER A 37 12.60 -19.83 -15.35
C SER A 37 12.29 -18.75 -16.39
N TYR A 38 12.76 -17.54 -16.12
CA TYR A 38 12.67 -16.47 -17.10
C TYR A 38 13.70 -16.72 -18.21
N HIS A 39 13.23 -16.68 -19.45
CA HIS A 39 14.08 -16.76 -20.64
C HIS A 39 13.79 -15.51 -21.48
N GLU A 40 14.83 -14.70 -21.70
CA GLU A 40 14.74 -13.54 -22.59
C GLU A 40 14.53 -14.03 -24.02
N ASP A 41 13.52 -13.49 -24.69
CA ASP A 41 13.30 -13.70 -26.11
C ASP A 41 14.29 -12.81 -26.88
N LYS A 42 15.26 -13.43 -27.58
CA LYS A 42 16.33 -12.72 -28.28
C LYS A 42 15.84 -12.02 -29.55
N ASP A 43 14.76 -12.50 -30.14
CA ASP A 43 14.20 -11.97 -31.38
C ASP A 43 13.24 -10.80 -31.10
N ASP A 44 12.56 -10.84 -29.96
CA ASP A 44 11.73 -9.74 -29.46
C ASP A 44 11.94 -9.49 -27.96
N PRO A 45 12.88 -8.59 -27.61
CA PRO A 45 13.13 -8.19 -26.22
C PRO A 45 11.91 -7.59 -25.51
N SER A 46 10.91 -7.09 -26.25
CA SER A 46 9.71 -6.49 -25.68
C SER A 46 8.70 -7.53 -25.19
N ARG A 47 8.77 -8.77 -25.69
CA ARG A 47 7.85 -9.86 -25.35
C ARG A 47 7.91 -10.27 -23.87
N GLY A 48 9.07 -10.09 -23.25
CA GLY A 48 9.28 -10.31 -21.82
C GLY A 48 8.79 -9.17 -20.93
N GLN A 49 8.38 -8.04 -21.52
CA GLN A 49 7.88 -6.88 -20.78
C GLN A 49 6.39 -7.05 -20.53
N SER A 50 5.99 -6.93 -19.26
CA SER A 50 4.58 -6.90 -18.90
C SER A 50 3.95 -5.59 -19.39
N SER A 51 2.97 -5.69 -20.28
CA SER A 51 2.10 -4.56 -20.67
C SER A 51 1.10 -4.17 -19.56
N ARG A 52 0.96 -5.01 -18.53
CA ARG A 52 0.11 -4.71 -17.38
C ARG A 52 0.65 -3.47 -16.69
N ALA A 53 -0.23 -2.52 -16.42
CA ALA A 53 0.10 -1.34 -15.63
C ALA A 53 0.83 -1.77 -14.34
N PRO A 54 1.91 -1.07 -13.95
CA PRO A 54 2.53 -1.34 -12.67
C PRO A 54 1.45 -1.26 -11.60
N MET A 55 1.47 -2.21 -10.66
CA MET A 55 0.57 -2.14 -9.52
C MET A 55 0.88 -0.83 -8.79
N THR A 56 -0.01 0.15 -8.87
CA THR A 56 0.10 1.36 -8.07
C THR A 56 -0.09 0.95 -6.63
N ILE A 57 1.03 0.79 -5.92
CA ILE A 57 1.04 0.58 -4.49
C ILE A 57 0.67 1.95 -3.91
N ILE A 58 -0.60 2.16 -3.60
CA ILE A 58 -0.98 3.25 -2.72
C ILE A 58 -0.55 2.80 -1.33
N THR A 59 0.75 2.94 -1.03
CA THR A 59 1.16 3.04 0.36
C THR A 59 0.38 4.22 0.92
N SER A 60 -0.27 4.03 2.07
CA SER A 60 -0.97 5.10 2.80
C SER A 60 -0.06 6.27 3.23
N HIS A 61 1.14 6.38 2.65
CA HIS A 61 2.28 7.19 3.06
C HIS A 61 2.66 8.27 2.05
N ASP A 62 2.05 8.31 0.85
CA ASP A 62 2.42 9.32 -0.16
C ASP A 62 1.61 10.62 -0.03
N ARG A 63 0.70 10.71 0.95
CA ARG A 63 -0.18 11.87 1.13
C ARG A 63 0.23 12.62 2.40
N GLU A 64 0.60 13.88 2.24
CA GLU A 64 0.85 14.80 3.35
C GLU A 64 -0.44 15.55 3.71
N ILE A 65 -0.66 15.78 5.01
CA ILE A 65 -1.75 16.63 5.49
C ILE A 65 -1.31 18.08 5.42
N GLU A 66 -2.12 18.92 4.76
CA GLU A 66 -1.95 20.37 4.74
C GLU A 66 -2.55 20.99 6.01
N ALA A 67 -3.81 20.66 6.29
CA ALA A 67 -4.51 21.11 7.48
C ALA A 67 -5.61 20.13 7.91
N ILE A 68 -5.95 20.16 9.20
CA ILE A 68 -7.19 19.57 9.71
C ILE A 68 -8.23 20.69 9.75
N MET A 69 -9.33 20.50 9.03
CA MET A 69 -10.34 21.54 8.85
C MET A 69 -11.46 21.44 9.87
N ASP A 70 -11.82 20.23 10.28
CA ASP A 70 -12.98 19.99 11.15
C ASP A 70 -12.86 18.66 11.90
N TYR A 71 -13.69 18.51 12.94
CA TYR A 71 -13.79 17.32 13.77
C TYR A 71 -15.25 16.97 14.03
N GLN A 72 -15.59 15.68 13.88
CA GLN A 72 -16.90 15.17 14.29
C GLN A 72 -16.78 13.83 15.01
N ALA A 73 -17.65 13.60 15.99
CA ALA A 73 -17.82 12.33 16.65
C ALA A 73 -19.15 11.69 16.22
N ARG A 74 -19.09 10.60 15.46
CA ARG A 74 -20.30 9.87 15.04
C ARG A 74 -20.57 8.69 15.96
N ARG A 75 -21.78 8.63 16.51
CA ARG A 75 -22.24 7.50 17.33
C ARG A 75 -23.40 6.79 16.65
N LYS A 76 -23.27 5.49 16.43
CA LYS A 76 -24.41 4.61 16.14
C LYS A 76 -24.98 4.07 17.45
N GLN A 77 -26.29 3.86 17.50
CA GLN A 77 -26.97 3.36 18.71
C GLN A 77 -26.35 2.03 19.15
N GLY A 78 -25.95 1.94 20.42
CA GLY A 78 -25.25 0.76 20.98
C GLY A 78 -23.75 0.66 20.67
N GLN A 79 -23.15 1.60 19.93
CA GLN A 79 -21.72 1.60 19.62
C GLN A 79 -20.97 2.76 20.30
N LYS A 80 -19.64 2.60 20.42
CA LYS A 80 -18.73 3.68 20.82
C LYS A 80 -18.73 4.75 19.73
N ALA A 81 -18.57 6.01 20.14
CA ALA A 81 -18.43 7.11 19.19
C ALA A 81 -17.11 6.95 18.43
N ILE A 82 -17.15 7.20 17.12
CA ILE A 82 -15.99 7.18 16.22
C ILE A 82 -15.59 8.63 15.97
N ALA A 83 -14.34 8.96 16.30
CA ALA A 83 -13.73 10.25 16.02
C ALA A 83 -13.30 10.32 14.55
N MET A 84 -13.78 11.33 13.85
CA MET A 84 -13.44 11.59 12.45
C MET A 84 -12.92 13.02 12.32
N PHE A 85 -11.90 13.21 11.49
CA PHE A 85 -11.27 14.47 11.18
C PHE A 85 -11.42 14.76 9.69
N LEU A 86 -11.79 15.99 9.34
CA LEU A 86 -11.80 16.44 7.96
C LEU A 86 -10.38 16.89 7.59
N VAL A 87 -9.75 16.13 6.71
CA VAL A 87 -8.34 16.31 6.34
C VAL A 87 -8.25 17.00 4.98
N HIS A 88 -7.61 18.17 4.96
CA HIS A 88 -7.15 18.81 3.73
C HIS A 88 -5.78 18.26 3.37
N TRP A 89 -5.70 17.66 2.18
CA TRP A 89 -4.49 17.03 1.67
C TRP A 89 -3.63 18.03 0.90
N LYS A 90 -2.31 17.94 1.07
CA LYS A 90 -1.37 18.82 0.37
C LYS A 90 -1.49 18.67 -1.14
N GLY A 91 -1.61 19.81 -1.83
CA GLY A 91 -1.73 19.84 -3.30
C GLY A 91 -3.12 19.46 -3.82
N LYS A 92 -4.11 19.35 -2.93
CA LYS A 92 -5.52 19.16 -3.25
C LYS A 92 -6.33 20.40 -2.92
N SER A 93 -7.46 20.61 -3.59
CA SER A 93 -8.33 21.72 -3.20
C SER A 93 -9.02 21.41 -1.87
N PRO A 94 -9.46 22.43 -1.11
CA PRO A 94 -10.22 22.22 0.12
C PRO A 94 -11.51 21.42 -0.10
N GLU A 95 -12.09 21.46 -1.29
CA GLU A 95 -13.28 20.68 -1.67
C GLU A 95 -13.00 19.18 -1.80
N GLU A 96 -11.74 18.80 -2.05
CA GLU A 96 -11.28 17.41 -2.08
C GLU A 96 -10.89 16.88 -0.69
N ALA A 97 -11.19 17.61 0.38
CA ALA A 97 -10.95 17.15 1.75
C ALA A 97 -11.78 15.91 2.09
N THR A 98 -11.20 14.97 2.85
CA THR A 98 -11.85 13.70 3.20
C THR A 98 -11.98 13.52 4.71
N TRP A 99 -13.04 12.82 5.13
CA TRP A 99 -13.25 12.47 6.54
C TRP A 99 -12.49 11.18 6.87
N GLU A 100 -11.39 11.31 7.60
CA GLU A 100 -10.54 10.20 8.04
C GLU A 100 -10.78 9.88 9.52
N ARG A 101 -10.64 8.62 9.90
CA ARG A 101 -10.77 8.23 11.32
C ARG A 101 -9.49 8.57 12.07
N TYR A 102 -9.62 8.83 13.38
CA TYR A 102 -8.46 9.04 14.24
C TYR A 102 -7.44 7.89 14.16
N GLU A 103 -7.89 6.64 14.04
CA GLU A 103 -7.00 5.47 13.96
C GLU A 103 -6.19 5.43 12.66
N ASP A 104 -6.73 5.96 11.56
CA ASP A 104 -6.08 5.96 10.25
C ASP A 104 -5.02 7.08 10.15
N LEU A 105 -5.12 8.11 10.99
CA LEU A 105 -4.21 9.27 11.04
C LEU A 105 -3.04 9.10 12.02
N TRP A 106 -2.64 7.87 12.32
CA TRP A 106 -1.63 7.56 13.34
C TRP A 106 -0.24 8.20 13.10
N GLN A 107 0.09 8.56 11.85
CA GLN A 107 1.33 9.25 11.46
C GLN A 107 1.27 10.76 11.68
N PHE A 108 0.08 11.33 11.72
CA PHE A 108 -0.14 12.78 11.78
C PHE A 108 -0.64 13.23 13.14
N LYS A 109 -0.26 12.49 14.20
CA LYS A 109 -0.68 12.78 15.58
C LYS A 109 -0.31 14.20 16.02
N ASP A 110 0.82 14.72 15.55
CA ASP A 110 1.25 16.08 15.89
C ASP A 110 0.31 17.13 15.28
N LYS A 111 -0.15 16.92 14.04
CA LYS A 111 -1.18 17.77 13.42
C LYS A 111 -2.52 17.72 14.14
N ILE A 112 -2.91 16.53 14.60
CA ILE A 112 -4.13 16.37 15.40
C ILE A 112 -4.00 17.09 16.75
N ARG A 113 -2.83 17.02 17.39
CA ARG A 113 -2.56 17.73 18.65
C ARG A 113 -2.61 19.24 18.46
N GLU A 114 -1.98 19.76 17.41
CA GLU A 114 -2.05 21.18 17.04
C GLU A 114 -3.49 21.66 16.85
N PHE A 115 -4.36 20.83 16.27
CA PHE A 115 -5.77 21.17 16.06
C PHE A 115 -6.63 21.16 17.34
N ILE A 116 -6.30 20.30 18.31
CA ILE A 116 -7.09 20.12 19.56
C ILE A 116 -6.66 21.12 20.65
N GLN A 117 -5.49 21.74 20.50
CA GLN A 117 -4.94 22.72 21.44
C GLN A 117 -5.62 24.09 21.31
#